data_AF-A0A831T1L6-F1
#
_entry.id   AF-A0A831T1L6-F1
#
_cell.length_a   1.000
_cell.length_b   1.000
_cell.length_c   1.000
_cell.angle_alpha   90.00
_cell.angle_beta   90.00
_cell.angle_gamma   90.00
#
_symmetry.space_group_name_H-M   'P 1'
#
loop_
_entity.id
_entity.type
_entity.pdbx_description
1 polymer ?
#
loop_
_entity_poly.entity_id
_entity_poly.type
_entity_poly.pdbx_seq_one_letter_code
_entity_poly.pdbx_strand_id
1 'polypeptide(L)'
;MSQTLKVVCGLLLVISLGLPLPAQDTKKRKKPSVEKPQEGAAQTENSSAEKALTIHQQRALFLLDQLFESTKDFKDSLFKIRVQAQIADLLWEHDKVRARRQFEETFQAIDLIATPAQQEKAPSSTAIDNPQSRLRRELILLISRRDPELAERLMKTIVDVPPEPNPNAVAVGSQSEHALLYPQIARALADTDPQRAAQMVRNSLSSGLHSMLPSVLQLLQHQNPALADELFASALSVVQRDSAQAIANIRLAMMASGNNDAEQALSIIEKMSDQQRATKSV
;
A
#
# COMPACT_ATOMS: atom_id res chain seq x y z
N MET A 1 -1.91 -46.15 -21.88
CA MET A 1 -2.61 -45.06 -21.18
C MET A 1 -2.45 -43.81 -22.00
N SER A 2 -3.55 -43.35 -22.58
CA SER A 2 -3.65 -42.43 -23.70
C SER A 2 -4.40 -41.17 -23.23
N GLN A 3 -4.10 -40.03 -23.85
CA GLN A 3 -4.87 -38.78 -23.86
C GLN A 3 -4.94 -37.95 -22.56
N THR A 4 -4.08 -36.93 -22.44
CA THR A 4 -4.43 -35.59 -21.89
C THR A 4 -3.40 -34.52 -22.30
N LEU A 5 -2.83 -34.63 -23.51
CA LEU A 5 -1.82 -33.70 -24.03
C LEU A 5 -2.30 -32.99 -25.29
N LYS A 6 -3.49 -32.34 -25.28
CA LYS A 6 -4.02 -31.56 -26.43
C LYS A 6 -5.04 -30.46 -26.07
N VAL A 7 -4.77 -29.57 -25.11
CA VAL A 7 -5.60 -28.35 -24.93
C VAL A 7 -4.77 -27.07 -24.72
N VAL A 8 -3.58 -27.01 -25.31
CA VAL A 8 -2.78 -25.77 -25.40
C VAL A 8 -2.46 -25.55 -26.87
N CYS A 9 -3.38 -24.92 -27.63
CA CYS A 9 -3.07 -24.39 -28.98
C CYS A 9 -4.20 -23.58 -29.66
N GLY A 10 -5.17 -23.03 -28.93
CA GLY A 10 -6.42 -22.59 -29.57
C GLY A 10 -6.97 -21.23 -29.20
N LEU A 11 -6.18 -20.15 -29.13
CA LEU A 11 -6.69 -18.78 -29.35
C LEU A 11 -5.56 -17.73 -29.47
N LEU A 12 -4.70 -17.84 -30.48
CA LEU A 12 -3.78 -16.76 -30.85
C LEU A 12 -3.59 -16.77 -32.36
N LEU A 13 -4.59 -16.29 -33.10
CA LEU A 13 -4.46 -16.00 -34.51
C LEU A 13 -5.57 -15.06 -35.00
N VAL A 14 -5.12 -14.00 -35.69
CA VAL A 14 -5.85 -13.12 -36.62
C VAL A 14 -6.67 -11.97 -36.01
N ILE A 15 -6.00 -10.84 -35.75
CA ILE A 15 -6.49 -9.53 -36.22
C ILE A 15 -5.30 -8.76 -36.79
N SER A 16 -5.08 -8.96 -38.09
CA SER A 16 -4.33 -8.08 -38.96
C SER A 16 -5.27 -7.63 -40.10
N LEU A 17 -5.04 -6.40 -40.59
CA LEU A 17 -5.65 -5.67 -41.71
C LEU A 17 -6.66 -4.56 -41.35
N GLY A 18 -6.33 -3.33 -41.78
CA GLY A 18 -7.31 -2.28 -42.13
C GLY A 18 -6.92 -0.83 -41.82
N LEU A 19 -6.04 -0.22 -42.63
CA LEU A 19 -5.74 1.23 -42.70
C LEU A 19 -7.00 2.06 -43.13
N PRO A 20 -7.04 3.40 -42.91
CA PRO A 20 -6.42 4.33 -43.87
C PRO A 20 -5.65 5.51 -43.25
N LEU A 21 -4.58 5.89 -43.96
CA LEU A 21 -3.93 7.19 -43.92
C LEU A 21 -4.83 8.28 -44.55
N PRO A 22 -4.84 9.51 -44.06
CA PRO A 22 -5.16 10.68 -44.88
C PRO A 22 -3.89 11.28 -45.50
N ALA A 23 -3.90 11.38 -46.83
CA ALA A 23 -2.91 12.09 -47.64
C ALA A 23 -3.12 13.62 -47.58
N GLN A 24 -2.02 14.36 -47.70
CA GLN A 24 -1.99 15.81 -47.87
C GLN A 24 -2.52 16.22 -49.26
N ASP A 25 -3.25 17.34 -49.36
CA ASP A 25 -3.10 18.22 -50.52
C ASP A 25 -3.41 19.72 -50.25
N THR A 26 -2.53 20.51 -50.84
CA THR A 26 -2.37 21.96 -51.14
C THR A 26 -3.35 23.06 -50.67
N LYS A 27 -2.82 23.95 -49.82
CA LYS A 27 -2.51 25.39 -50.04
C LYS A 27 -3.26 26.15 -51.17
N LYS A 28 -4.17 27.08 -50.83
CA LYS A 28 -4.23 28.45 -51.41
C LYS A 28 -5.06 29.45 -50.57
N ARG A 29 -4.70 30.72 -50.73
CA ARG A 29 -4.80 31.88 -49.82
C ARG A 29 -5.88 32.88 -50.30
N LYS A 30 -6.74 33.43 -49.40
CA LYS A 30 -7.01 34.88 -49.17
C LYS A 30 -8.36 35.16 -48.45
N LYS A 31 -8.27 35.95 -47.37
CA LYS A 31 -9.30 36.74 -46.63
C LYS A 31 -9.88 37.90 -47.50
N PRO A 32 -10.81 38.75 -47.00
CA PRO A 32 -12.01 38.54 -46.17
C PRO A 32 -13.25 39.32 -46.71
N SER A 33 -14.46 39.07 -46.20
CA SER A 33 -15.51 40.12 -46.16
C SER A 33 -16.49 39.88 -45.00
N VAL A 34 -16.98 41.00 -44.48
CA VAL A 34 -17.68 41.24 -43.22
C VAL A 34 -19.19 41.12 -43.40
N GLU A 35 -19.91 40.46 -42.47
CA GLU A 35 -21.17 40.96 -41.90
C GLU A 35 -21.59 40.23 -40.61
N LYS A 36 -22.10 41.03 -39.66
CA LYS A 36 -22.57 40.76 -38.27
C LYS A 36 -24.01 40.18 -38.27
N PRO A 37 -24.74 40.04 -37.14
CA PRO A 37 -24.44 39.53 -35.79
C PRO A 37 -25.51 38.50 -35.33
N GLN A 38 -25.16 37.45 -34.56
CA GLN A 38 -26.17 36.73 -33.77
C GLN A 38 -25.68 36.38 -32.36
N GLU A 39 -26.21 37.18 -31.45
CA GLU A 39 -26.63 36.89 -30.09
C GLU A 39 -27.02 35.42 -29.88
N GLY A 40 -26.44 34.80 -28.86
CA GLY A 40 -26.69 33.40 -28.54
C GLY A 40 -25.94 32.95 -27.30
N ALA A 41 -26.60 33.16 -26.14
CA ALA A 41 -26.48 32.41 -24.90
C ALA A 41 -25.10 31.84 -24.54
N ALA A 42 -24.43 32.51 -23.60
CA ALA A 42 -23.53 31.84 -22.67
C ALA A 42 -24.36 30.83 -21.85
N GLN A 43 -24.47 29.60 -22.36
CA GLN A 43 -24.78 28.45 -21.52
C GLN A 43 -23.48 28.06 -20.82
N THR A 44 -23.35 28.60 -19.61
CA THR A 44 -22.58 27.98 -18.54
C THR A 44 -23.16 26.59 -18.31
N GLU A 45 -22.62 25.58 -19.01
CA GLU A 45 -22.79 24.18 -18.64
C GLU A 45 -22.02 23.93 -17.33
N ASN A 46 -22.64 24.34 -16.24
CA ASN A 46 -22.52 23.62 -14.98
C ASN A 46 -23.21 22.26 -15.18
N SER A 47 -22.50 21.31 -15.77
CA SER A 47 -22.93 19.92 -15.84
C SER A 47 -21.90 19.05 -15.14
N SER A 48 -22.04 18.94 -13.82
CA SER A 48 -21.60 17.75 -13.09
C SER A 48 -22.51 16.57 -13.47
N ALA A 49 -22.50 16.20 -14.75
CA ALA A 49 -23.12 14.98 -15.21
C ALA A 49 -22.27 13.82 -14.70
N GLU A 50 -22.80 13.05 -13.75
CA GLU A 50 -22.46 11.65 -13.59
C GLU A 50 -22.42 11.04 -15.00
N LYS A 51 -21.22 10.71 -15.48
CA LYS A 51 -21.06 10.07 -16.79
C LYS A 51 -21.85 8.77 -16.75
N ALA A 52 -23.01 8.75 -17.39
CA ALA A 52 -23.79 7.55 -17.58
C ALA A 52 -22.88 6.47 -18.20
N LEU A 53 -22.77 5.33 -17.52
CA LEU A 53 -21.91 4.24 -17.98
C LEU A 53 -22.36 3.78 -19.36
N THR A 54 -21.41 3.59 -20.26
CA THR A 54 -21.67 2.99 -21.57
C THR A 54 -22.17 1.55 -21.42
N ILE A 55 -22.91 1.04 -22.41
CA ILE A 55 -23.35 -0.37 -22.45
C ILE A 55 -22.16 -1.33 -22.29
N HIS A 56 -21.00 -0.99 -22.88
CA HIS A 56 -19.77 -1.78 -22.73
C HIS A 56 -19.24 -1.79 -21.30
N GLN A 57 -19.26 -0.65 -20.61
CA GLN A 57 -18.87 -0.56 -19.20
C GLN A 57 -19.81 -1.35 -18.31
N GLN A 58 -21.13 -1.20 -18.48
CA GLN A 58 -22.11 -1.97 -17.71
C GLN A 58 -21.91 -3.48 -17.88
N ARG A 59 -21.66 -3.93 -19.12
CA ARG A 59 -21.35 -5.34 -19.40
C ARG A 59 -20.03 -5.79 -18.75
N ALA A 60 -19.00 -4.96 -18.77
CA ALA A 60 -17.73 -5.26 -18.13
C ALA A 60 -17.88 -5.39 -16.60
N LEU A 61 -18.64 -4.50 -15.97
CA LEU A 61 -18.93 -4.57 -14.53
C LEU A 61 -19.70 -5.85 -14.16
N PHE A 62 -20.69 -6.22 -14.97
CA PHE A 62 -21.40 -7.49 -14.78
C PHE A 62 -20.46 -8.70 -14.88
N LEU A 63 -19.51 -8.70 -15.83
CA LEU A 63 -18.52 -9.77 -15.94
C LEU A 63 -17.57 -9.82 -14.72
N LEU A 64 -17.19 -8.66 -14.17
CA LEU A 64 -16.41 -8.60 -12.93
C LEU A 64 -17.20 -9.17 -11.74
N ASP A 65 -18.50 -8.91 -11.65
CA ASP A 65 -19.36 -9.52 -10.63
C ASP A 65 -19.41 -11.05 -10.78
N GLN A 66 -19.63 -11.55 -12.00
CA GLN A 66 -19.63 -12.99 -12.26
C GLN A 66 -18.29 -13.64 -11.93
N LEU A 67 -17.19 -12.96 -12.25
CA LEU A 67 -15.85 -13.43 -11.91
C LEU A 67 -15.66 -13.47 -10.39
N PHE A 68 -16.07 -12.42 -9.68
CA PHE A 68 -16.01 -12.37 -8.21
C PHE A 68 -16.78 -13.53 -7.59
N GLU A 69 -18.00 -13.79 -8.05
CA GLU A 69 -18.81 -14.92 -7.57
C GLU A 69 -18.13 -16.27 -7.87
N SER A 70 -17.57 -16.46 -9.08
CA SER A 70 -16.88 -17.70 -9.43
C SER A 70 -15.62 -17.97 -8.60
N THR A 71 -14.98 -16.93 -8.06
CA THR A 71 -13.82 -17.10 -7.17
C THR A 71 -14.18 -17.79 -5.87
N LYS A 72 -15.46 -17.80 -5.48
CA LYS A 72 -15.91 -18.45 -4.24
C LYS A 72 -15.62 -19.94 -4.23
N ASP A 73 -15.61 -20.57 -5.41
CA ASP A 73 -15.36 -22.00 -5.62
C ASP A 73 -13.87 -22.36 -5.72
N PHE A 74 -12.97 -21.39 -5.62
CA PHE A 74 -11.53 -21.65 -5.69
C PHE A 74 -11.05 -22.40 -4.45
N LYS A 75 -10.31 -23.50 -4.65
CA LYS A 75 -9.73 -24.32 -3.58
C LYS A 75 -8.60 -23.62 -2.84
N ASP A 76 -7.79 -22.84 -3.56
CA ASP A 76 -6.70 -22.06 -2.98
C ASP A 76 -7.25 -20.74 -2.42
N SER A 77 -7.31 -20.66 -1.09
CA SER A 77 -7.81 -19.47 -0.39
C SER A 77 -6.90 -18.26 -0.56
N LEU A 78 -5.58 -18.44 -0.66
CA LEU A 78 -4.65 -17.33 -0.86
C LEU A 78 -4.84 -16.72 -2.25
N PHE A 79 -4.95 -17.58 -3.26
CA PHE A 79 -5.21 -17.16 -4.63
C PHE A 79 -6.58 -16.48 -4.77
N LYS A 80 -7.62 -17.05 -4.14
CA LYS A 80 -8.97 -16.46 -4.08
C LYS A 80 -8.95 -15.03 -3.57
N ILE A 81 -8.35 -14.78 -2.41
CA ILE A 81 -8.25 -13.43 -1.82
C ILE A 81 -7.58 -12.44 -2.76
N ARG A 82 -6.47 -12.83 -3.41
CA ARG A 82 -5.77 -11.95 -4.34
C ARG A 82 -6.64 -11.58 -5.54
N VAL A 83 -7.32 -12.55 -6.14
CA VAL A 83 -8.20 -12.29 -7.29
C VAL A 83 -9.36 -11.39 -6.88
N GLN A 84 -9.99 -11.64 -5.73
CA GLN A 84 -11.07 -10.80 -5.21
C GLN A 84 -10.64 -9.36 -4.97
N ALA A 85 -9.44 -9.14 -4.41
CA ALA A 85 -8.90 -7.80 -4.21
C ALA A 85 -8.58 -7.07 -5.52
N GLN A 86 -8.07 -7.77 -6.54
CA GLN A 86 -7.85 -7.18 -7.87
C GLN A 86 -9.16 -6.79 -8.54
N ILE A 87 -10.22 -7.60 -8.40
CA ILE A 87 -11.55 -7.26 -8.90
C ILE A 87 -12.08 -6.00 -8.21
N ALA A 88 -11.94 -5.91 -6.88
CA ALA A 88 -12.33 -4.73 -6.13
C ALA A 88 -11.57 -3.47 -6.59
N ASP A 89 -10.26 -3.57 -6.87
CA ASP A 89 -9.47 -2.44 -7.39
C ASP A 89 -9.96 -1.98 -8.78
N LEU A 90 -10.28 -2.92 -9.66
CA LEU A 90 -10.82 -2.62 -10.99
C LEU A 90 -12.21 -1.98 -10.93
N LEU A 91 -13.03 -2.37 -9.95
CA LEU A 91 -14.36 -1.79 -9.75
C LEU A 91 -14.30 -0.36 -9.20
N TRP A 92 -13.19 0.05 -8.56
CA TRP A 92 -13.10 1.32 -7.84
C TRP A 92 -13.44 2.55 -8.70
N GLU A 93 -13.00 2.59 -9.96
CA GLU A 93 -13.22 3.73 -10.87
C GLU A 93 -14.68 3.88 -11.32
N HIS A 94 -15.51 2.86 -11.11
CA HIS A 94 -16.87 2.79 -11.65
C HIS A 94 -17.95 2.61 -10.59
N ASP A 95 -17.66 1.87 -9.52
CA ASP A 95 -18.57 1.64 -8.39
C ASP A 95 -17.77 1.57 -7.08
N LYS A 96 -17.44 2.76 -6.55
CA LYS A 96 -16.66 2.91 -5.31
C LYS A 96 -17.31 2.22 -4.11
N VAL A 97 -18.64 2.30 -4.00
CA VAL A 97 -19.37 1.73 -2.86
C VAL A 97 -19.24 0.21 -2.87
N ARG A 98 -19.40 -0.42 -4.04
CA ARG A 98 -19.24 -1.86 -4.19
C ARG A 98 -17.79 -2.31 -4.00
N ALA A 99 -16.83 -1.59 -4.60
CA ALA A 99 -15.41 -1.89 -4.44
C ALA A 99 -14.98 -1.81 -2.97
N ARG A 100 -15.43 -0.78 -2.24
CA ARG A 100 -15.17 -0.63 -0.80
C ARG A 100 -15.68 -1.83 0.00
N ARG A 101 -16.93 -2.25 -0.23
CA ARG A 101 -17.52 -3.43 0.41
C ARG A 101 -16.72 -4.69 0.10
N GLN A 102 -16.33 -4.91 -1.16
CA GLN A 102 -15.55 -6.09 -1.53
C GLN A 102 -14.16 -6.09 -0.91
N PHE A 103 -13.49 -4.94 -0.79
CA PHE A 103 -12.24 -4.83 -0.06
C PHE A 103 -12.39 -5.21 1.42
N GLU A 104 -13.43 -4.71 2.08
CA GLU A 104 -13.74 -5.05 3.48
C GLU A 104 -14.00 -6.55 3.66
N GLU A 105 -14.86 -7.13 2.82
CA GLU A 105 -15.19 -8.57 2.84
C GLU A 105 -13.93 -9.43 2.59
N THR A 106 -13.13 -9.05 1.59
CA THR A 106 -11.90 -9.77 1.22
C THR A 106 -10.86 -9.67 2.33
N PHE A 107 -10.75 -8.51 2.99
CA PHE A 107 -9.83 -8.32 4.12
C PHE A 107 -10.22 -9.20 5.31
N GLN A 108 -11.50 -9.21 5.69
CA GLN A 108 -12.01 -10.04 6.78
C GLN A 108 -11.85 -11.54 6.49
N ALA A 109 -11.98 -11.94 5.22
CA ALA A 109 -11.81 -13.34 4.82
C ALA A 109 -10.36 -13.85 4.99
N ILE A 110 -9.36 -12.98 5.12
CA ILE A 110 -7.96 -13.38 5.41
C ILE A 110 -7.89 -14.12 6.75
N ASP A 111 -8.64 -13.66 7.76
CA ASP A 111 -8.62 -14.24 9.11
C ASP A 111 -9.25 -15.64 9.15
N LEU A 112 -10.06 -15.97 8.14
CA LEU A 112 -10.71 -17.28 8.00
C LEU A 112 -9.83 -18.32 7.30
N ILE A 113 -8.67 -17.92 6.76
CA ILE A 113 -7.75 -18.84 6.10
C ILE A 113 -7.11 -19.74 7.15
N ALA A 114 -7.44 -21.03 7.10
CA ALA A 114 -6.80 -22.03 7.94
C ALA A 114 -5.30 -22.13 7.58
N THR A 115 -4.43 -21.71 8.49
CA THR A 115 -2.98 -21.95 8.36
C THR A 115 -2.60 -23.29 9.00
N PRO A 116 -1.78 -24.13 8.33
CA PRO A 116 -1.25 -25.38 8.92
C PRO A 116 -0.50 -25.19 10.24
N ALA A 117 -0.04 -23.97 10.54
CA ALA A 117 0.60 -23.59 11.79
C ALA A 117 -0.31 -23.70 13.04
N GLN A 118 -1.63 -23.85 12.89
CA GLN A 118 -2.51 -24.17 14.02
C GLN A 118 -2.45 -25.65 14.43
N GLN A 119 -1.87 -26.54 13.60
CA GLN A 119 -1.77 -27.97 13.88
C GLN A 119 -0.40 -28.42 14.39
N GLU A 120 0.68 -27.68 14.11
CA GLU A 120 2.01 -28.03 14.60
C GLU A 120 2.75 -26.77 15.09
N LYS A 121 3.07 -26.75 16.38
CA LYS A 121 3.88 -25.72 17.07
C LYS A 121 5.30 -25.67 16.48
N ALA A 122 5.46 -25.08 15.30
CA ALA A 122 6.77 -24.73 14.77
C ALA A 122 7.25 -23.43 15.46
N PRO A 123 8.40 -23.42 16.15
CA PRO A 123 8.81 -22.32 17.03
C PRO A 123 9.44 -21.12 16.29
N SER A 124 9.13 -20.88 15.02
CA SER A 124 9.91 -19.95 14.19
C SER A 124 9.14 -19.00 13.27
N SER A 125 7.80 -19.05 13.15
CA SER A 125 7.09 -18.00 12.41
C SER A 125 6.81 -16.82 13.34
N THR A 126 7.62 -15.77 13.24
CA THR A 126 7.23 -14.46 13.78
C THR A 126 5.86 -14.07 13.18
N ALA A 127 5.01 -13.38 13.94
CA ALA A 127 3.66 -12.97 13.51
C ALA A 127 3.66 -12.17 12.18
N ILE A 128 4.82 -11.66 11.78
CA ILE A 128 5.07 -10.87 10.58
C ILE A 128 5.15 -11.71 9.29
N ASP A 129 5.64 -12.95 9.37
CA ASP A 129 6.07 -13.71 8.18
C ASP A 129 5.17 -14.89 7.83
N ASN A 130 3.93 -14.88 8.34
CA ASN A 130 2.90 -15.82 7.95
C ASN A 130 2.17 -15.37 6.65
N PRO A 131 1.49 -16.30 5.94
CA PRO A 131 0.77 -15.99 4.70
C PRO A 131 -0.35 -14.95 4.85
N GLN A 132 -1.03 -14.90 6.00
CA GLN A 132 -2.11 -13.94 6.25
C GLN A 132 -1.56 -12.52 6.35
N SER A 133 -0.49 -12.30 7.12
CA SER A 133 0.16 -10.99 7.26
C SER A 133 0.71 -10.49 5.92
N ARG A 134 1.16 -11.40 5.03
CA ARG A 134 1.52 -11.04 3.65
C ARG A 134 0.32 -10.55 2.84
N LEU A 135 -0.82 -11.26 2.90
CA LEU A 135 -2.05 -10.84 2.23
C LEU A 135 -2.60 -9.52 2.77
N ARG A 136 -2.60 -9.32 4.10
CA ARG A 136 -3.03 -8.06 4.71
C ARG A 136 -2.17 -6.90 4.18
N ARG A 137 -0.84 -7.06 4.13
CA ARG A 137 0.06 -6.06 3.51
C ARG A 137 -0.31 -5.76 2.05
N GLU A 138 -0.50 -6.79 1.23
CA GLU A 138 -0.87 -6.63 -0.18
C GLU A 138 -2.20 -5.86 -0.32
N LEU A 139 -3.23 -6.25 0.43
CA LEU A 139 -4.54 -5.59 0.38
C LEU A 139 -4.49 -4.15 0.89
N ILE A 140 -3.86 -3.92 2.04
CA ILE A 140 -3.75 -2.58 2.63
C ILE A 140 -3.05 -1.63 1.67
N LEU A 141 -2.00 -2.06 0.99
CA LEU A 141 -1.33 -1.25 -0.03
C LEU A 141 -2.24 -0.92 -1.21
N LEU A 142 -3.03 -1.89 -1.68
CA LEU A 142 -3.98 -1.70 -2.77
C LEU A 142 -5.08 -0.70 -2.37
N ILE A 143 -5.68 -0.90 -1.20
CA ILE A 143 -6.71 -0.03 -0.64
C ILE A 143 -6.15 1.37 -0.38
N SER A 144 -4.93 1.52 0.13
CA SER A 144 -4.35 2.83 0.46
C SER A 144 -4.23 3.77 -0.75
N ARG A 145 -4.07 3.22 -1.96
CA ARG A 145 -4.05 4.02 -3.21
C ARG A 145 -5.41 4.56 -3.61
N ARG A 146 -6.47 3.93 -3.12
CA ARG A 146 -7.87 4.18 -3.50
C ARG A 146 -8.65 4.91 -2.41
N ASP A 147 -8.47 4.47 -1.18
CA ASP A 147 -9.16 4.90 0.04
C ASP A 147 -8.24 4.78 1.26
N PRO A 148 -7.41 5.81 1.51
CA PRO A 148 -6.50 5.83 2.64
C PRO A 148 -7.20 5.65 4.00
N GLU A 149 -8.43 6.16 4.12
CA GLU A 149 -9.23 6.09 5.35
C GLU A 149 -9.74 4.67 5.62
N LEU A 150 -10.15 3.95 4.56
CA LEU A 150 -10.50 2.54 4.68
C LEU A 150 -9.28 1.72 5.09
N ALA A 151 -8.14 1.94 4.45
CA ALA A 151 -6.91 1.22 4.75
C ALA A 151 -6.52 1.39 6.22
N GLU A 152 -6.53 2.62 6.74
CA GLU A 152 -6.25 2.89 8.15
C GLU A 152 -7.25 2.20 9.09
N ARG A 153 -8.55 2.22 8.75
CA ARG A 153 -9.58 1.57 9.55
C ARG A 153 -9.39 0.06 9.64
N LEU A 154 -9.12 -0.58 8.51
CA LEU A 154 -8.87 -2.03 8.44
C LEU A 154 -7.56 -2.41 9.12
N MET A 155 -6.53 -1.57 9.02
CA MET A 155 -5.31 -1.78 9.79
C MET A 155 -5.59 -1.83 11.29
N LYS A 156 -6.38 -0.89 11.82
CA LYS A 156 -6.72 -0.84 13.26
C LYS A 156 -7.47 -2.08 13.77
N THR A 157 -8.03 -2.91 12.88
CA THR A 157 -8.67 -4.18 13.29
C THR A 157 -7.69 -5.33 13.40
N ILE A 158 -6.43 -5.16 12.95
CA ILE A 158 -5.39 -6.18 13.09
C ILE A 158 -5.03 -6.31 14.56
N VAL A 159 -5.11 -7.51 15.10
CA VAL A 159 -4.68 -7.80 16.47
C VAL A 159 -3.21 -8.22 16.41
N ASP A 160 -2.33 -7.38 16.96
CA ASP A 160 -0.94 -7.77 17.16
C ASP A 160 -0.87 -8.89 18.19
N VAL A 161 -0.36 -10.04 17.76
CA VAL A 161 -0.01 -11.13 18.67
C VAL A 161 1.42 -10.88 19.14
N PRO A 162 1.66 -10.61 20.44
CA PRO A 162 3.02 -10.49 20.95
C PRO A 162 3.77 -11.78 20.66
N PRO A 163 5.02 -11.72 20.17
CA PRO A 163 5.82 -12.92 20.02
C PRO A 163 6.00 -13.57 21.40
N GLU A 164 5.86 -14.89 21.45
CA GLU A 164 6.25 -15.67 22.62
C GLU A 164 7.72 -15.35 22.96
N PRO A 165 8.06 -15.11 24.24
CA PRO A 165 9.41 -14.75 24.63
C PRO A 165 10.38 -15.89 24.30
N ASN A 166 11.09 -15.75 23.19
CA ASN A 166 12.15 -16.67 22.78
C ASN A 166 13.51 -16.07 23.18
N PRO A 167 14.21 -16.64 24.17
CA PRO A 167 15.49 -16.10 24.66
C PRO A 167 16.63 -16.16 23.62
N ASN A 168 16.44 -16.91 22.53
CA ASN A 168 17.40 -16.99 21.41
C ASN A 168 16.97 -16.18 20.18
N ALA A 169 15.80 -15.53 20.20
CA ALA A 169 15.36 -14.68 19.11
C ALA A 169 15.96 -13.28 19.25
N VAL A 170 16.81 -12.90 18.30
CA VAL A 170 17.22 -11.50 18.12
C VAL A 170 16.00 -10.75 17.55
N ALA A 171 15.15 -10.22 18.44
CA ALA A 171 13.95 -9.51 18.02
C ALA A 171 14.33 -8.17 17.35
N VAL A 172 13.97 -8.04 16.08
CA VAL A 172 14.22 -6.86 15.24
C VAL A 172 13.00 -5.94 15.33
N GLY A 173 13.11 -4.78 15.98
CA GLY A 173 11.99 -3.86 16.09
C GLY A 173 10.77 -4.46 16.82
N SER A 174 9.66 -3.72 16.81
CA SER A 174 8.39 -4.30 17.24
C SER A 174 7.96 -5.35 16.23
N GLN A 175 7.71 -6.58 16.70
CA GLN A 175 7.16 -7.66 15.87
C GLN A 175 5.67 -7.49 15.54
N SER A 176 5.13 -6.32 15.82
CA SER A 176 3.79 -5.90 15.45
C SER A 176 3.63 -5.86 13.93
N GLU A 177 2.47 -6.26 13.44
CA GLU A 177 2.13 -6.13 12.02
C GLU A 177 1.91 -4.64 11.67
N HIS A 178 1.34 -3.87 12.60
CA HIS A 178 1.16 -2.42 12.46
C HIS A 178 2.47 -1.67 12.24
N ALA A 179 3.50 -2.07 12.98
CA ALA A 179 4.85 -1.54 12.88
C ALA A 179 5.39 -1.58 11.43
N LEU A 180 4.99 -2.58 10.65
CA LEU A 180 5.38 -2.70 9.24
C LEU A 180 4.40 -2.03 8.28
N LEU A 181 3.12 -2.08 8.57
CA LEU A 181 2.07 -1.58 7.69
C LEU A 181 1.99 -0.04 7.65
N TYR A 182 2.13 0.63 8.80
CA TYR A 182 1.99 2.08 8.86
C TYR A 182 3.02 2.82 8.00
N PRO A 183 4.33 2.49 8.03
CA PRO A 183 5.30 3.14 7.16
C PRO A 183 5.08 2.83 5.66
N GLN A 184 4.47 1.67 5.33
CA GLN A 184 4.13 1.33 3.95
C GLN A 184 2.99 2.20 3.41
N ILE A 185 1.93 2.40 4.19
CA ILE A 185 0.88 3.36 3.85
C ILE A 185 1.48 4.76 3.75
N ALA A 186 2.30 5.17 4.73
CA ALA A 186 2.92 6.48 4.72
C ALA A 186 3.68 6.75 3.42
N ARG A 187 4.46 5.77 2.96
CA ARG A 187 5.17 5.85 1.67
C ARG A 187 4.20 5.98 0.49
N ALA A 188 3.10 5.22 0.49
CA ALA A 188 2.11 5.28 -0.59
C ALA A 188 1.37 6.63 -0.65
N LEU A 189 1.28 7.33 0.48
CA LEU A 189 0.60 8.62 0.60
C LEU A 189 1.53 9.83 0.50
N ALA A 190 2.84 9.67 0.67
CA ALA A 190 3.74 10.81 0.84
C ALA A 190 3.72 11.80 -0.34
N ASP A 191 3.47 11.33 -1.56
CA ASP A 191 3.38 12.17 -2.76
C ASP A 191 2.02 12.87 -2.92
N THR A 192 0.94 12.26 -2.43
CA THR A 192 -0.45 12.74 -2.65
C THR A 192 -1.07 13.42 -1.43
N ASP A 193 -0.64 13.01 -0.23
CA ASP A 193 -1.12 13.46 1.08
C ASP A 193 0.03 13.36 2.12
N PRO A 194 1.01 14.28 2.08
CA PRO A 194 2.17 14.25 2.97
C PRO A 194 1.79 14.41 4.45
N GLN A 195 0.69 15.09 4.74
CA GLN A 195 0.17 15.24 6.11
C GLN A 195 -0.30 13.90 6.68
N ARG A 196 -1.12 13.17 5.91
CA ARG A 196 -1.58 11.83 6.32
C ARG A 196 -0.43 10.84 6.35
N ALA A 197 0.53 10.93 5.42
CA ALA A 197 1.75 10.13 5.47
C ALA A 197 2.54 10.34 6.77
N ALA A 198 2.76 11.60 7.17
CA ALA A 198 3.39 11.93 8.45
C ALA A 198 2.59 11.36 9.63
N GLN A 199 1.26 11.47 9.61
CA GLN A 199 0.42 10.92 10.66
C GLN A 199 0.52 9.39 10.78
N MET A 200 0.57 8.67 9.66
CA MET A 200 0.78 7.21 9.67
C MET A 200 2.11 6.84 10.32
N VAL A 201 3.18 7.58 10.02
CA VAL A 201 4.46 7.35 10.69
C VAL A 201 4.36 7.66 12.18
N ARG A 202 3.75 8.78 12.60
CA ARG A 202 3.56 9.10 14.03
C ARG A 202 2.81 7.99 14.76
N ASN A 203 1.75 7.45 14.17
CA ASN A 203 1.01 6.31 14.72
C ASN A 203 1.89 5.06 14.85
N SER A 204 2.87 4.86 13.95
CA SER A 204 3.82 3.76 14.08
C SER A 204 4.85 3.98 15.18
N LEU A 205 5.26 5.22 15.45
CA LEU A 205 6.32 5.55 16.40
C LEU A 205 6.00 5.12 17.85
N SER A 206 4.73 4.95 18.20
CA SER A 206 4.34 4.39 19.52
C SER A 206 4.81 2.95 19.71
N SER A 207 5.01 2.21 18.61
CA SER A 207 5.54 0.85 18.60
C SER A 207 7.06 0.81 18.45
N GLY A 208 7.75 1.96 18.44
CA GLY A 208 9.20 2.08 18.31
C GLY A 208 9.65 2.54 16.92
N LEU A 209 10.96 2.50 16.69
CA LEU A 209 11.56 2.87 15.40
C LEU A 209 11.52 1.72 14.40
N HIS A 210 11.21 2.05 13.15
CA HIS A 210 11.11 1.12 12.03
C HIS A 210 12.21 1.35 11.00
N SER A 211 12.65 0.29 10.34
CA SER A 211 13.70 0.34 9.30
C SER A 211 13.32 1.18 8.08
N MET A 212 12.03 1.35 7.80
CA MET A 212 11.53 2.15 6.68
C MET A 212 11.42 3.65 6.98
N LEU A 213 11.59 4.07 8.24
CA LEU A 213 11.45 5.46 8.64
C LEU A 213 12.36 6.42 7.86
N PRO A 214 13.67 6.14 7.66
CA PRO A 214 14.54 7.03 6.89
C PRO A 214 14.05 7.24 5.45
N SER A 215 13.55 6.19 4.80
CA SER A 215 13.02 6.27 3.44
C SER A 215 11.78 7.16 3.34
N VAL A 216 10.88 7.07 4.33
CA VAL A 216 9.68 7.93 4.36
C VAL A 216 10.04 9.37 4.69
N LEU A 217 10.98 9.60 5.62
CA LEU A 217 11.50 10.94 5.93
C LEU A 217 12.13 11.59 4.69
N GLN A 218 12.94 10.86 3.93
CA GLN A 218 13.53 11.38 2.70
C GLN A 218 12.46 11.78 1.68
N LEU A 219 11.41 10.96 1.52
CA LEU A 219 10.32 11.29 0.60
C LEU A 219 9.56 12.53 1.06
N LEU A 220 9.24 12.62 2.36
CA LEU A 220 8.62 13.79 2.95
C LEU A 220 9.53 15.03 2.87
N GLN A 221 10.86 14.89 2.94
CA GLN A 221 11.77 16.02 2.80
C GLN A 221 11.62 16.71 1.44
N HIS A 222 11.36 15.94 0.38
CA HIS A 222 11.14 16.47 -0.95
C HIS A 222 9.76 17.13 -1.11
N GLN A 223 8.72 16.58 -0.45
CA GLN A 223 7.33 17.04 -0.61
C GLN A 223 6.94 18.13 0.37
N ASN A 224 7.36 18.00 1.63
CA ASN A 224 7.09 18.92 2.74
C ASN A 224 8.22 18.86 3.78
N PRO A 225 9.28 19.68 3.60
CA PRO A 225 10.45 19.71 4.51
C PRO A 225 10.08 19.91 5.98
N ALA A 226 9.12 20.79 6.27
CA ALA A 226 8.73 21.10 7.65
C ALA A 226 8.12 19.89 8.37
N LEU A 227 7.32 19.08 7.67
CA LEU A 227 6.79 17.83 8.24
C LEU A 227 7.88 16.79 8.46
N ALA A 228 8.85 16.70 7.53
CA ALA A 228 9.97 15.79 7.68
C ALA A 228 10.82 16.14 8.92
N ASP A 229 11.11 17.42 9.12
CA ASP A 229 11.85 17.92 10.29
C ASP A 229 11.10 17.63 11.60
N GLU A 230 9.79 17.87 11.64
CA GLU A 230 8.95 17.59 12.81
C GLU A 230 8.89 16.08 13.13
N LEU A 231 8.77 15.24 12.10
CA LEU A 231 8.74 13.79 12.23
C LEU A 231 10.09 13.25 12.68
N PHE A 232 11.19 13.82 12.19
CA PHE A 232 12.55 13.49 12.61
C PHE A 232 12.75 13.83 14.10
N ALA A 233 12.33 15.01 14.55
CA ALA A 233 12.37 15.40 15.96
C ALA A 233 11.53 14.44 16.83
N SER A 234 10.34 14.04 16.34
CA SER A 234 9.50 13.06 17.02
C SER A 234 10.19 11.70 17.15
N ALA A 235 10.84 11.21 16.10
CA ALA A 235 11.60 9.96 16.11
C ALA A 235 12.78 10.03 17.09
N LEU A 236 13.50 11.16 17.12
CA LEU A 236 14.59 11.39 18.07
C LEU A 236 14.11 11.33 19.53
N SER A 237 12.91 11.86 19.81
CA SER A 237 12.30 11.77 21.15
C SER A 237 11.98 10.33 21.58
N VAL A 238 11.72 9.43 20.63
CA VAL A 238 11.50 8.00 20.89
C VAL A 238 12.85 7.34 21.21
N VAL A 239 13.90 7.63 20.45
CA VAL A 239 15.27 7.16 20.74
C VAL A 239 15.73 7.60 22.12
N GLN A 240 15.45 8.85 22.49
CA GLN A 240 15.84 9.37 23.80
C GLN A 240 15.06 8.72 24.93
N ARG A 241 13.81 8.30 24.73
CA ARG A 241 13.03 7.60 25.77
C ARG A 241 13.39 6.13 25.90
N ASP A 242 13.71 5.49 24.78
CA ASP A 242 13.99 4.06 24.69
C ASP A 242 15.32 3.81 23.97
N SER A 243 16.39 4.33 24.56
CA SER A 243 17.74 4.31 24.00
C SER A 243 18.24 2.89 23.77
N ALA A 244 17.92 1.96 24.67
CA ALA A 244 18.36 0.57 24.57
C ALA A 244 17.73 -0.15 23.37
N GLN A 245 16.41 0.00 23.17
CA GLN A 245 15.71 -0.60 22.03
C GLN A 245 16.12 0.07 20.72
N ALA A 246 16.31 1.40 20.73
CA ALA A 246 16.77 2.14 19.56
C ALA A 246 18.20 1.73 19.15
N ILE A 247 19.12 1.58 20.11
CA ILE A 247 20.48 1.06 19.89
C ILE A 247 20.41 -0.33 19.25
N ALA A 248 19.57 -1.23 19.78
CA ALA A 248 19.41 -2.57 19.23
C ALA A 248 18.91 -2.55 17.78
N ASN A 249 17.89 -1.74 17.48
CA ASN A 249 17.31 -1.62 16.14
C ASN A 249 18.29 -1.01 15.14
N ILE A 250 19.02 0.03 15.53
CA ILE A 250 20.04 0.69 14.69
C ILE A 250 21.20 -0.27 14.43
N ARG A 251 21.72 -0.95 15.47
CA ARG A 251 22.77 -1.98 15.34
C ARG A 251 22.40 -3.06 14.34
N LEU A 252 21.14 -3.48 14.36
CA LEU A 252 20.69 -4.55 13.48
C LEU A 252 20.47 -4.09 12.03
N ALA A 253 19.91 -2.90 11.82
CA ALA A 253 19.80 -2.29 10.48
C ALA A 253 21.19 -2.11 9.84
N MET A 254 22.19 -1.79 10.66
CA MET A 254 23.58 -1.63 10.22
C MET A 254 24.26 -2.97 9.90
N MET A 255 23.98 -4.03 10.66
CA MET A 255 24.44 -5.39 10.31
C MET A 255 23.84 -5.89 9.00
N ALA A 256 22.58 -5.55 8.69
CA ALA A 256 21.96 -5.87 7.41
C ALA A 256 22.49 -5.04 6.23
N SER A 257 23.01 -3.83 6.50
CA SER A 257 23.56 -2.90 5.50
C SER A 257 25.07 -3.08 5.25
N GLY A 258 25.79 -3.84 6.07
CA GLY A 258 27.24 -4.06 5.92
C GLY A 258 28.11 -2.81 6.06
N ASN A 259 27.65 -1.76 6.75
CA ASN A 259 28.29 -0.44 6.74
C ASN A 259 29.12 -0.16 8.02
N ASN A 260 30.36 0.31 7.85
CA ASN A 260 31.35 0.52 8.93
C ASN A 260 31.22 1.87 9.66
N ASP A 261 30.49 2.86 9.12
CA ASP A 261 30.25 4.15 9.78
C ASP A 261 29.30 4.03 11.01
N ALA A 262 28.82 2.82 11.26
CA ALA A 262 27.89 2.40 12.28
C ALA A 262 28.41 2.54 13.73
N GLU A 263 29.70 2.30 13.95
CA GLU A 263 30.27 2.31 15.32
C GLU A 263 30.28 3.70 15.94
N GLN A 264 30.45 4.76 15.13
CA GLN A 264 30.40 6.13 15.63
C GLN A 264 28.98 6.51 16.06
N ALA A 265 27.96 6.12 15.30
CA ALA A 265 26.57 6.36 15.67
C ALA A 265 26.17 5.61 16.96
N LEU A 266 26.61 4.36 17.12
CA LEU A 266 26.41 3.57 18.34
C LEU A 266 27.04 4.22 19.57
N SER A 267 28.29 4.65 19.45
CA SER A 267 29.03 5.37 20.51
C SER A 267 28.30 6.64 20.98
N ILE A 268 27.71 7.40 20.06
CA ILE A 268 26.94 8.60 20.40
C ILE A 268 25.68 8.23 21.19
N ILE A 269 24.95 7.20 20.77
CA ILE A 269 23.69 6.82 21.42
C ILE A 269 23.96 6.15 22.79
N GLU A 270 25.01 5.35 22.93
CA GLU A 270 25.44 4.80 24.23
C GLU A 270 25.77 5.90 25.23
N LYS A 271 26.53 6.92 24.82
CA LYS A 271 26.81 8.10 25.67
C LYS A 271 25.55 8.84 26.08
N MET A 272 24.58 9.00 25.18
CA MET A 272 23.29 9.61 25.50
C MET A 272 22.49 8.77 26.51
N SER A 273 22.52 7.44 26.37
CA SER A 273 21.87 6.51 27.31
C SER A 273 22.47 6.57 28.71
N ASP A 274 23.80 6.60 28.81
CA ASP A 274 24.50 6.68 30.10
C ASP A 274 24.27 8.03 30.78
N GLN A 275 24.22 9.12 30.00
CA GLN A 275 23.89 10.45 30.51
C GLN A 275 22.47 10.50 31.08
N GLN A 276 21.49 9.85 30.45
CA GLN A 276 20.14 9.77 31.01
C GLN A 276 20.05 8.94 32.29
N ARG A 277 20.79 7.81 32.37
CA ARG A 277 20.86 7.01 33.60
C ARG A 277 21.43 7.80 34.76
N ALA A 278 22.47 8.60 34.51
CA ALA A 278 23.07 9.48 35.51
C ALA A 278 22.07 10.53 36.03
N THR A 279 21.24 11.11 35.16
CA THR A 279 20.24 12.13 35.55
C THR A 279 19.02 11.59 36.31
N LYS A 280 18.69 10.30 36.19
CA LYS A 280 17.61 9.67 36.95
C LYS A 280 18.03 9.15 38.33
N SER A 281 19.33 9.16 38.63
CA SER A 281 19.91 8.68 39.90
C SER A 281 20.09 9.80 40.95
N VAL A 282 19.60 11.01 40.67
CA VAL A 282 19.61 12.19 41.54
C VAL A 282 18.18 12.54 41.90
#